data_AF-A0A2E5S324-F1
#
_entry.id   AF-A0A2E5S324-F1
#
_cell.length_a   1.000
_cell.length_b   1.000
_cell.length_c   1.000
_cell.angle_alpha   90.00
_cell.angle_beta   90.00
_cell.angle_gamma   90.00
#
_symmetry.space_group_name_H-M   'P 1'
#
loop_
_entity.id
_entity.type
_entity.pdbx_description
1 polymer ?
#
loop_
_entity_poly.entity_id
_entity_poly.type
_entity_poly.pdbx_seq_one_letter_code
_entity_poly.pdbx_strand_id
1 'polypeptide(L)' 'MEAEHRVQNLHRNGSCQIDRCSCGQYHVSIGRMTMHLTAVQFFSVAHAMQSIDWESQSTGDLNL' A
#
# COMPACT_ATOMS: atom_id res chain seq x y z
N MET A 1 -16.94 -26.08 -0.43
CA MET A 1 -16.26 -25.64 0.81
C MET A 1 -15.76 -24.24 0.51
N GLU A 2 -16.41 -23.21 1.07
CA GLU A 2 -16.00 -21.82 0.84
C GLU A 2 -14.62 -21.62 1.49
N ALA A 3 -13.65 -21.16 0.71
CA ALA A 3 -12.32 -20.87 1.23
C ALA A 3 -12.43 -19.73 2.25
N GLU A 4 -12.12 -20.02 3.51
CA GLU A 4 -12.14 -19.03 4.57
C GLU A 4 -11.12 -17.92 4.24
N HIS A 5 -11.61 -16.73 3.91
CA HIS A 5 -10.75 -15.58 3.60
C HIS A 5 -10.16 -15.04 4.90
N ARG A 6 -8.94 -15.49 5.22
CA ARG A 6 -8.18 -14.98 6.37
C ARG A 6 -7.48 -13.70 5.95
N VAL A 7 -7.71 -12.62 6.69
CA VAL A 7 -7.17 -11.30 6.41
C VAL A 7 -6.11 -10.96 7.46
N GLN A 8 -4.89 -10.67 7.02
CA GLN A 8 -3.79 -10.22 7.85
C GLN A 8 -3.62 -8.71 7.71
N ASN A 9 -3.71 -7.96 8.79
CA ASN A 9 -3.38 -6.53 8.76
C ASN A 9 -1.86 -6.35 8.68
N LEU A 10 -1.40 -5.60 7.67
CA LEU A 10 0.02 -5.30 7.45
C LEU A 10 0.37 -3.89 7.92
N HIS A 11 -0.54 -2.95 7.69
CA HIS A 11 -0.37 -1.56 8.10
C HIS A 11 -1.71 -0.92 8.44
N ARG A 12 -1.71 -0.01 9.41
CA ARG A 12 -2.88 0.82 9.71
C ARG A 12 -2.46 2.13 10.37
N ASN A 13 -2.95 3.24 9.85
CA ASN A 13 -2.90 4.55 10.48
C ASN A 13 -4.24 5.29 10.27
N GLY A 14 -4.32 6.57 10.62
CA GLY A 14 -5.56 7.35 10.54
C GLY A 14 -6.12 7.55 9.12
N SER A 15 -5.31 7.36 8.08
CA SER A 15 -5.69 7.60 6.68
C SER A 15 -5.44 6.41 5.75
N CYS A 16 -4.71 5.39 6.20
CA CYS A 16 -4.27 4.26 5.39
C CYS A 16 -4.45 2.95 6.15
N GLN A 17 -4.98 1.93 5.47
CA GLN A 17 -5.03 0.55 5.95
C GLN A 17 -4.60 -0.38 4.82
N ILE A 18 -3.70 -1.31 5.13
CA ILE A 18 -3.21 -2.32 4.20
C ILE A 18 -3.42 -3.68 4.83
N ASP A 19 -4.17 -4.53 4.14
CA ASP A 19 -4.39 -5.92 4.54
C ASP A 19 -3.95 -6.88 3.44
N ARG A 20 -3.51 -8.07 3.84
CA ARG A 20 -3.22 -9.20 2.94
C ARG A 20 -4.23 -10.31 3.17
N CYS A 21 -4.98 -10.66 2.14
CA CYS A 21 -5.90 -11.78 2.17
C CYS A 21 -5.17 -13.09 1.88
N SER A 22 -5.62 -14.20 2.47
CA SER A 22 -5.10 -15.55 2.23
C SER A 22 -5.20 -15.98 0.76
N CYS A 23 -6.07 -15.35 -0.04
CA CYS A 23 -6.16 -15.54 -1.49
C CYS A 23 -5.04 -14.85 -2.28
N GLY A 24 -4.14 -14.10 -1.63
CA GLY A 24 -3.01 -13.41 -2.25
C GLY A 24 -3.29 -11.98 -2.70
N GLN A 25 -4.52 -11.49 -2.55
CA GLN A 25 -4.89 -10.09 -2.79
C GLN A 25 -4.46 -9.19 -1.62
N TYR A 26 -4.11 -7.95 -1.95
CA TYR A 26 -3.84 -6.87 -1.02
C TYR A 26 -5.01 -5.88 -1.05
N HIS A 27 -5.58 -5.57 0.10
CA HIS A 27 -6.61 -4.56 0.24
C HIS A 27 -5.98 -3.30 0.79
N VAL A 28 -5.94 -2.24 -0.03
CA VAL A 28 -5.34 -0.97 0.34
C VAL A 28 -6.44 0.06 0.42
N SER A 29 -6.73 0.54 1.63
CA SER A 29 -7.70 1.61 1.87
C SER A 29 -6.97 2.90 2.18
N ILE A 30 -7.21 3.96 1.41
CA ILE A 30 -6.69 5.31 1.61
C ILE A 30 -7.87 6.27 1.67
N GLY A 31 -8.11 6.84 2.85
CA GLY A 31 -9.29 7.66 3.12
C GLY A 31 -10.59 6.89 2.86
N ARG A 32 -11.32 7.26 1.80
CA ARG A 32 -12.57 6.61 1.37
C ARG A 32 -12.40 5.67 0.18
N MET A 33 -11.20 5.56 -0.37
CA MET A 33 -10.90 4.71 -1.51
C MET A 33 -10.36 3.37 -1.02
N THR A 34 -10.89 2.28 -1.55
CA THR A 34 -10.35 0.93 -1.33
C THR A 34 -9.98 0.32 -2.66
N MET A 35 -8.75 -0.20 -2.73
CA MET A 35 -8.19 -0.86 -3.91
C MET A 35 -7.89 -2.31 -3.56
N HIS A 36 -8.21 -3.22 -4.47
CA HIS A 36 -7.79 -4.61 -4.39
C HIS A 36 -6.70 -4.84 -5.43
N LEU A 37 -5.52 -5.21 -4.96
CA LEU A 37 -4.32 -5.33 -5.77
C LEU A 37 -3.80 -6.76 -5.70
N THR A 38 -3.37 -7.29 -6.84
CA THR A 38 -2.47 -8.44 -6.84
C THR A 38 -1.14 -8.09 -6.17
N ALA A 39 -0.38 -9.10 -5.74
CA ALA A 39 0.95 -8.87 -5.16
C ALA A 39 1.85 -8.04 -6.08
N VAL A 40 1.85 -8.32 -7.39
CA VAL A 40 2.68 -7.59 -8.37
C VAL A 40 2.29 -6.11 -8.41
N GLN A 41 0.99 -5.81 -8.54
CA GLN A 41 0.51 -4.42 -8.57
C GLN A 41 0.81 -3.68 -7.28
N PHE A 42 0.63 -4.34 -6.12
CA PHE A 42 0.95 -3.75 -4.82
C PHE A 42 2.43 -3.34 -4.74
N PHE A 43 3.35 -4.24 -5.11
CA PHE A 43 4.78 -3.95 -5.06
C PHE A 43 5.20 -2.87 -6.09
N SER A 44 4.63 -2.87 -7.30
CA SER A 44 4.91 -1.83 -8.29
C SER A 44 4.49 -0.43 -7.79
N VAL A 45 3.31 -0.32 -7.17
CA VAL A 45 2.83 0.95 -6.59
C VAL A 45 3.69 1.36 -5.40
N ALA A 46 3.99 0.44 -4.48
CA ALA A 46 4.83 0.73 -3.33
C ALA A 46 6.22 1.22 -3.73
N HIS A 47 6.83 0.58 -4.74
CA HIS A 47 8.11 1.01 -5.30
C HIS A 47 8.01 2.41 -5.92
N ALA A 48 6.99 2.67 -6.74
CA ALA A 48 6.78 4.00 -7.33
C ALA A 48 6.62 5.09 -6.24
N MET A 49 5.87 4.80 -5.17
CA MET A 49 5.71 5.74 -4.05
C MET A 49 7.03 6.00 -3.31
N GLN A 50 7.86 4.98 -3.09
CA GLN A 50 9.19 5.16 -2.50
C GLN A 50 10.10 6.03 -3.38
N SER A 51 10.05 5.86 -4.70
CA SER A 51 10.81 6.71 -5.62
C SER A 51 10.34 8.18 -5.59
N ILE A 52 9.03 8.42 -5.54
CA ILE A 52 8.47 9.78 -5.45
C ILE A 52 8.86 10.47 -4.13
N ASP A 53 8.81 9.75 -3.00
CA ASP A 53 9.19 10.30 -1.69
C ASP A 53 10.68 10.64 -1.65
N TRP A 54 11.53 9.77 -2.22
CA TRP A 54 12.96 10.03 -2.35
C TRP A 54 13.26 11.30 -3.17
N GLU A 55 12.62 11.48 -4.32
CA GLU A 55 12.77 12.68 -5.15
C GLU A 55 12.29 13.94 -4.41
N SER A 56 11.18 13.83 -3.67
CA SER A 56 10.61 14.94 -2.90
C SER A 56 11.53 15.41 -1.78
N GLN A 57 12.22 14.49 -1.09
CA GLN A 57 13.18 14.82 -0.04
C GLN A 57 14.47 15.45 -0.63
N SER A 58 14.97 14.95 -1.75
CA SER A 58 16.18 15.49 -2.40
C SER A 58 16.03 16.93 -2.93
N THR A 59 14.80 17.39 -3.17
CA THR A 59 14.55 18.76 -3.66
C THR A 59 14.45 19.77 -2.50
N GLY A 60 14.19 19.31 -1.28
CA GLY A 60 14.08 20.15 -0.08
C GLY A 60 15.42 20.66 0.46
N ASP A 61 16.53 19.99 0.14
CA ASP A 61 17.87 20.32 0.65
C ASP A 61 18.65 21.34 -0.20
N LEU A 62 18.05 21.87 -1.29
CA LEU A 62 18.71 22.84 -2.19
C LEU A 62 18.35 24.32 -1.90
N ASN A 63 17.64 24.60 -0.80
CA ASN A 63 17.28 25.95 -0.35
C ASN A 63 17.79 26.26 1.07
N LEU A 64 19.04 25.92 1.38
CA LEU A 64 19.76 26.37 2.57
C LEU A 64 21.05 27.09 2.19
#